data_AF-A0A973LAV4-F1
#
_entry.id   AF-A0A973LAV4-F1
#
_cell.length_a   1.000
_cell.length_b   1.000
_cell.length_c   1.000
_cell.angle_alpha   90.00
_cell.angle_beta   90.00
_cell.angle_gamma   90.00
#
_symmetry.space_group_name_H-M   'P 1'
#
loop_
_entity.id
_entity.type
_entity.pdbx_description
1 polymer ?
#
loop_
_entity_poly.entity_id
_entity_poly.type
_entity_poly.pdbx_seq_one_letter_code
_entity_poly.pdbx_strand_id
1 'polypeptide(L)' 'MSAVTLVPIFLVVVVVVSALWVYQDASAHEERGAPVYFSAGTIEISSPTVWSVGCLVLWVVFLPLYVTCRRAAG' A
#
# COMPACT_ATOMS: atom_id res chain seq x y z
N MET A 1 15.72 -18.11 -15.30
CA MET A 1 14.35 -17.64 -15.03
C MET A 1 13.94 -16.73 -16.18
N SER A 2 12.80 -16.94 -16.82
CA SER A 2 12.35 -16.09 -17.93
C SER A 2 11.95 -14.71 -17.41
N ALA A 3 12.14 -13.63 -18.18
CA ALA A 3 11.77 -12.28 -17.77
C ALA A 3 10.31 -12.17 -17.30
N VAL A 4 9.42 -12.96 -17.91
CA VAL A 4 7.98 -13.06 -17.58
C VAL A 4 7.73 -13.51 -16.14
N THR A 5 8.58 -14.37 -15.55
CA THR A 5 8.42 -14.80 -14.15
C THR A 5 9.10 -13.86 -13.16
N LEU A 6 10.07 -13.07 -13.61
CA LEU A 6 10.79 -12.10 -12.77
C LEU A 6 9.93 -10.86 -12.46
N VAL A 7 9.11 -10.42 -13.42
CA VAL A 7 8.20 -9.27 -13.25
C VAL A 7 7.22 -9.44 -12.08
N PRO A 8 6.42 -10.52 -11.97
CA PRO A 8 5.49 -10.66 -10.86
C PRO A 8 6.20 -10.79 -9.51
N ILE A 9 7.36 -11.47 -9.46
CA ILE A 9 8.15 -11.59 -8.22
C ILE A 9 8.64 -10.21 -7.78
N PHE A 10 9.22 -9.44 -8.70
CA PHE A 10 9.68 -8.08 -8.41
C PHE A 10 8.53 -7.20 -7.93
N LEU A 11 7.36 -7.31 -8.56
CA LEU A 11 6.18 -6.55 -8.15
C LEU A 11 5.72 -6.92 -6.73
N VAL A 12 5.69 -8.21 -6.39
CA VAL A 12 5.40 -8.69 -5.02
C VAL A 12 6.41 -8.11 -4.02
N VAL A 13 7.70 -8.12 -4.35
CA VAL A 13 8.74 -7.53 -3.48
C VAL A 13 8.50 -6.04 -3.26
N VAL A 14 8.18 -5.28 -4.31
CA VAL A 14 7.87 -3.83 -4.20
C VAL A 14 6.65 -3.60 -3.30
N VAL A 15 5.59 -4.40 -3.45
CA VAL A 15 4.38 -4.32 -2.62
C VAL A 15 4.72 -4.58 -1.15
N VAL A 16 5.47 -5.64 -0.85
CA VAL A 16 5.83 -6.00 0.54
C VAL A 16 6.76 -4.96 1.16
N VAL A 17 7.79 -4.53 0.43
CA VAL A 17 8.76 -3.52 0.92
C VAL A 17 8.05 -2.19 1.18
N SER A 18 7.15 -1.76 0.29
CA SER A 18 6.40 -0.52 0.52
C SER A 18 5.45 -0.62 1.72
N ALA A 19 4.73 -1.74 1.90
CA ALA A 19 3.86 -1.92 3.05
C ALA A 19 4.62 -1.98 4.38
N LEU A 20 5.79 -2.62 4.41
CA LEU A 20 6.68 -2.65 5.57
C LEU A 20 7.25 -1.25 5.87
N TRP A 21 7.66 -0.53 4.84
CA TRP A 21 8.17 0.83 5.00
C TRP A 21 7.09 1.77 5.55
N VAL A 22 5.86 1.70 5.04
CA VAL A 22 4.72 2.48 5.55
C VAL A 22 4.44 2.15 7.02
N TYR A 23 4.51 0.87 7.40
CA TYR A 23 4.34 0.47 8.80
C TYR A 23 5.44 1.08 9.68
N GLN A 24 6.71 0.92 9.30
CA GLN A 24 7.85 1.42 10.06
C GLN A 24 7.83 2.96 10.18
N ASP A 25 7.49 3.65 9.10
CA ASP A 25 7.38 5.10 9.09
C ASP A 25 6.27 5.57 10.03
N ALA A 26 5.08 4.99 9.93
CA ALA A 26 3.96 5.34 10.79
C ALA A 26 4.25 5.02 12.28
N SER A 27 4.88 3.88 12.58
CA SER A 27 5.33 3.53 13.93
C SER A 27 6.36 4.53 14.46
N ALA A 28 7.33 4.93 13.64
CA ALA A 28 8.34 5.91 14.05
C ALA A 28 7.71 7.29 14.35
N HIS A 29 6.65 7.68 13.63
CA HIS A 29 5.89 8.89 13.90
C HIS A 29 5.07 8.80 15.20
N GLU A 30 4.44 7.64 15.45
CA GLU A 30 3.71 7.37 16.68
C GLU A 30 4.63 7.41 17.92
N GLU A 31 5.79 6.76 17.86
CA GLU A 31 6.80 6.77 18.94
C GLU A 31 7.33 8.17 19.26
N ARG A 32 7.36 9.07 18.27
CA ARG A 32 7.76 10.47 18.44
C ARG A 32 6.64 11.36 18.99
N GLY A 33 5.45 10.80 19.25
CA GLY A 33 4.29 11.54 19.73
C GLY A 33 3.59 12.38 18.66
N ALA A 34 3.88 12.15 17.38
CA ALA A 34 3.27 12.84 16.25
C ALA A 34 2.70 11.83 15.24
N PRO A 35 1.67 11.06 15.63
CA PRO A 35 1.13 9.98 14.81
C PRO A 35 0.61 10.51 13.47
N VAL A 36 0.84 9.75 12.40
CA VAL A 36 0.27 10.05 11.09
C VAL A 36 -1.23 9.78 11.16
N TYR A 37 -2.02 10.85 11.06
CA TYR A 37 -3.45 10.82 11.24
C TYR A 37 -4.18 11.26 9.97
N PHE A 38 -5.21 10.51 9.59
CA PHE A 38 -6.12 10.90 8.53
C PHE A 38 -7.56 10.69 8.98
N SER A 39 -8.38 11.71 8.74
CA SER A 39 -9.82 11.66 8.99
C SER A 39 -10.56 12.26 7.80
N ALA A 40 -11.49 11.47 7.25
CA ALA A 40 -12.39 11.90 6.18
C ALA A 40 -13.77 11.28 6.41
N GLY A 41 -14.73 12.12 6.82
CA GLY A 41 -16.08 11.68 7.14
C GLY A 41 -16.08 10.70 8.31
N THR A 42 -16.54 9.47 8.07
CA THR A 42 -16.56 8.38 9.06
C THR A 42 -15.30 7.52 9.05
N ILE A 43 -14.34 7.79 8.16
CA ILE A 43 -13.09 7.03 8.06
C ILE A 43 -12.03 7.73 8.90
N GLU A 44 -11.48 7.00 9.86
CA GLU A 44 -10.38 7.43 10.70
C GLU A 44 -9.24 6.42 10.60
N ILE A 45 -8.04 6.90 10.30
CA ILE A 45 -6.82 6.11 10.21
C ILE A 45 -5.79 6.75 11.13
N SER A 46 -5.50 6.06 12.23
CA SER A 46 -4.61 6.54 13.29
C SER A 46 -3.54 5.53 13.69
N SER A 47 -3.62 4.28 13.21
CA SER A 47 -2.70 3.21 13.59
C SER A 47 -1.74 2.84 12.44
N PRO A 48 -0.44 2.57 12.74
CA PRO A 48 0.52 2.09 11.75
C PRO A 48 0.06 0.83 11.00
N THR A 49 -0.63 -0.07 11.69
CA THR A 49 -1.18 -1.29 11.08
C THR A 49 -2.22 -0.95 10.01
N VAL A 50 -3.11 0.00 10.28
CA VAL A 50 -4.16 0.41 9.34
C VAL A 50 -3.54 1.10 8.12
N TRP A 51 -2.49 1.92 8.31
CA TRP A 51 -1.72 2.51 7.20
C TRP A 51 -1.09 1.45 6.29
N SER A 52 -0.43 0.45 6.89
CA SER A 52 0.20 -0.64 6.14
C SER A 52 -0.82 -1.50 5.37
N VAL A 53 -1.94 -1.86 6.02
CA VAL A 53 -3.04 -2.60 5.38
C VAL A 53 -3.67 -1.77 4.26
N GLY A 54 -3.89 -0.47 4.47
CA GLY A 54 -4.38 0.44 3.43
C GLY A 54 -3.46 0.48 2.22
N CYS A 55 -2.14 0.51 2.43
CA CYS A 55 -1.15 0.42 1.36
C CYS A 55 -1.27 -0.90 0.56
N LEU A 56 -1.42 -2.04 1.25
CA LEU A 56 -1.62 -3.33 0.58
C LEU A 56 -2.93 -3.36 -0.23
N VAL A 57 -4.03 -2.82 0.31
CA VAL A 57 -5.30 -2.74 -0.40
C VAL A 57 -5.18 -1.91 -1.68
N LEU A 58 -4.47 -0.78 -1.63
CA LEU A 58 -4.20 0.04 -2.81
C LEU A 58 -3.44 -0.75 -3.89
N TRP A 59 -2.41 -1.51 -3.49
CA TRP A 59 -1.60 -2.32 -4.40
C TRP A 59 -2.33 -3.53 -4.98
N VAL A 60 -3.12 -4.25 -4.19
CA VAL A 60 -3.70 -5.55 -4.57
C VAL A 60 -5.10 -5.39 -5.18
N VAL A 61 -5.84 -4.35 -4.79
CA VAL A 61 -7.23 -4.16 -5.23
C VAL A 61 -7.32 -3.01 -6.21
N PHE A 62 -6.96 -1.80 -5.79
CA PHE A 62 -7.19 -0.60 -6.60
C PHE A 62 -6.29 -0.52 -7.84
N LEU A 63 -5.01 -0.87 -7.72
CA LEU A 63 -4.09 -0.82 -8.86
C LEU A 63 -4.48 -1.82 -9.97
N PRO A 64 -4.76 -3.12 -9.69
CA PRO A 64 -5.18 -4.04 -10.73
C PRO A 64 -6.53 -3.68 -11.34
N LEU A 65 -7.49 -3.20 -10.53
CA LEU A 65 -8.77 -2.70 -11.02
C LEU A 65 -8.57 -1.52 -11.98
N TYR A 66 -7.77 -0.52 -11.60
CA TYR A 66 -7.48 0.63 -12.46
C TYR A 66 -6.84 0.21 -13.79
N VAL A 67 -5.81 -0.64 -13.76
CA VAL A 67 -5.15 -1.12 -14.97
C VAL A 67 -6.12 -1.90 -15.86
N THR A 68 -7.00 -2.71 -15.28
CA THR A 68 -7.99 -3.50 -16.02
C THR A 68 -9.04 -2.60 -16.66
N CYS A 69 -9.62 -1.67 -15.89
CA CYS A 69 -10.59 -0.70 -16.40
C CYS A 69 -9.98 0.19 -17.49
N ARG A 70 -8.74 0.67 -17.31
CA ARG A 70 -8.02 1.46 -18.31
C ARG A 70 -7.83 0.70 -19.62
N ARG A 71 -7.53 -0.59 -19.56
CA ARG A 71 -7.40 -1.46 -20.75
C ARG A 71 -8.74 -1.75 -21.42
N ALA A 72 -9.85 -1.71 -20.70
CA ALA A 72 -11.18 -1.90 -21.27
C ALA A 72 -11.75 -0.63 -21.91
N ALA A 73 -11.30 0.54 -21.45
CA ALA A 73 -11.76 1.85 -21.93
C ALA A 73 -11.00 2.37 -23.18
N GLY A 74 -9.94 1.69 -23.62
CA GLY A 74 -9.12 2.07 -24.79
C GLY A 74 -9.00 0.94 -25.77
#